data_AF-A0A2V6A3S3-F1
#
_entry.id   AF-A0A2V6A3S3-F1
#
_cell.length_a   1.000
_cell.length_b   1.000
_cell.length_c   1.000
_cell.angle_alpha   90.00
_cell.angle_beta   90.00
_cell.angle_gamma   90.00
#
_symmetry.space_group_name_H-M   'P 1'
#
loop_
_entity.id
_entity.type
_entity.pdbx_description
1 polymer ?
#
loop_
_entity_poly.entity_id
_entity_poly.type
_entity_poly.pdbx_seq_one_letter_code
_entity_poly.pdbx_strand_id
1 'polypeptide(L)'
;MSLTYTLVRECLNNVEDIADRWQIEGGKVMQRERHVANYSSVKRVSCGTHEQNTAMLWITLFFLKGRPPENMTLHGAHDFNSGGEIGSVSAASSAFASHIGKQFKRVVNTLTIA
;
A
#
# COMPACT_ATOMS: atom_id res chain seq x y z
N MET A 1 5.90 11.62 14.61
CA MET A 1 6.42 12.17 13.34
C MET A 1 5.77 11.43 12.20
N SER A 2 5.28 12.17 11.20
CA SER A 2 4.68 11.61 10.00
C SER A 2 5.77 11.18 9.00
N LEU A 3 5.57 10.02 8.37
CA LEU A 3 6.38 9.59 7.23
C LEU A 3 5.67 9.99 5.94
N THR A 4 6.44 10.48 4.97
CA THR A 4 5.93 10.76 3.62
C THR A 4 6.83 10.09 2.60
N TYR A 5 6.23 9.31 1.72
CA TYR A 5 6.88 8.57 0.65
C TYR A 5 6.22 8.86 -0.69
N THR A 6 6.98 8.75 -1.77
CA THR A 6 6.46 8.71 -3.15
C THR A 6 6.57 7.29 -3.69
N LEU A 7 5.43 6.71 -4.07
CA LEU A 7 5.33 5.39 -4.69
C LEU A 7 5.42 5.53 -6.21
N VAL A 8 6.56 5.14 -6.78
CA VAL A 8 6.78 5.11 -8.23
C VAL A 8 6.34 3.74 -8.73
N ARG A 9 5.20 3.69 -9.43
CA ARG A 9 4.65 2.46 -10.00
C ARG A 9 5.43 2.04 -11.24
N GLU A 10 5.91 0.81 -11.25
CA GLU A 10 6.64 0.20 -12.36
C GLU A 10 5.81 -0.86 -13.07
N CYS A 11 4.85 -1.49 -12.38
CA CYS A 11 3.91 -2.44 -12.97
C CYS A 11 2.50 -2.28 -12.42
N LEU A 12 1.51 -2.65 -13.24
CA LEU A 12 0.09 -2.72 -12.90
C LEU A 12 -0.56 -3.84 -13.72
N ASN A 13 -1.13 -4.82 -13.04
CA ASN A 13 -1.84 -5.94 -13.68
C ASN A 13 -3.25 -6.04 -13.09
N ASN A 14 -4.25 -6.20 -13.97
CA ASN A 14 -5.60 -6.55 -13.57
C ASN A 14 -5.83 -8.02 -13.90
N VAL A 15 -6.39 -8.77 -12.95
CA VAL A 15 -6.71 -10.19 -13.12
C VAL A 15 -8.13 -10.41 -12.64
N GLU A 16 -8.95 -11.06 -13.45
CA GLU A 16 -10.31 -11.45 -13.10
C GLU A 16 -10.34 -12.94 -12.77
N ASP A 17 -11.06 -13.30 -11.71
CA ASP A 17 -11.31 -14.68 -11.32
C ASP A 17 -12.77 -14.87 -10.86
N ILE A 18 -13.10 -16.10 -10.42
CA ILE A 18 -14.45 -16.44 -9.95
C ILE A 18 -14.91 -15.63 -8.74
N ALA A 19 -13.97 -15.05 -7.99
CA ALA A 19 -14.21 -14.24 -6.82
C ALA A 19 -14.04 -12.74 -7.13
N ASP A 20 -14.10 -12.38 -8.42
CA ASP A 20 -14.08 -11.04 -9.03
C ASP A 20 -12.67 -10.52 -9.37
N ARG A 21 -12.39 -9.22 -9.19
CA ARG A 21 -11.19 -8.58 -9.72
C ARG A 21 -10.08 -8.38 -8.70
N TRP A 22 -8.85 -8.64 -9.13
CA TRP A 22 -7.60 -8.24 -8.51
C TRP A 22 -6.96 -7.12 -9.33
N GLN A 23 -6.41 -6.12 -8.63
CA GLN A 23 -5.48 -5.16 -9.22
C GLN A 23 -4.19 -5.20 -8.42
N ILE A 24 -3.10 -5.58 -9.07
CA ILE A 24 -1.80 -5.80 -8.44
C ILE A 24 -0.81 -4.81 -9.06
N GLU A 25 -0.19 -3.99 -8.23
CA GLU A 25 0.83 -3.05 -8.65
C GLU A 25 2.08 -3.16 -7.77
N GLY A 26 3.19 -2.64 -8.28
CA GLY A 26 4.45 -2.62 -7.56
C GLY A 26 5.44 -1.64 -8.15
N GLY A 27 6.53 -1.42 -7.43
CA GLY A 27 7.61 -0.56 -7.87
C GLY A 27 8.44 -0.04 -6.70
N LYS A 28 8.85 1.22 -6.80
CA LYS A 28 9.81 1.84 -5.87
C LYS A 28 9.11 2.77 -4.88
N VAL A 29 9.71 2.88 -3.70
CA VAL A 29 9.35 3.81 -2.64
C VAL A 29 10.48 4.82 -2.50
N MET A 30 10.16 6.09 -2.72
CA MET A 30 11.10 7.20 -2.64
C MET A 30 10.84 8.02 -1.37
N GLN A 31 11.90 8.50 -0.73
CA GLN A 31 11.84 9.46 0.37
C GLN A 31 12.83 10.58 0.06
N ARG A 32 12.35 11.81 -0.16
CA ARG A 32 13.18 12.96 -0.55
C ARG A 32 14.14 12.59 -1.70
N GLU A 33 13.57 12.07 -2.79
CA GLU A 33 14.27 11.62 -4.01
C GLU A 33 15.19 10.40 -3.87
N ARG A 34 15.38 9.87 -2.66
CA ARG A 34 16.14 8.64 -2.43
C ARG A 34 15.25 7.42 -2.51
N HIS A 35 15.66 6.39 -3.26
CA HIS A 35 15.02 5.07 -3.21
C HIS A 35 15.32 4.39 -1.88
N VAL A 36 14.28 4.08 -1.09
CA VAL A 36 14.41 3.53 0.27
C VAL A 36 13.78 2.15 0.45
N ALA A 37 12.81 1.80 -0.37
CA ALA A 37 12.14 0.50 -0.34
C ALA A 37 11.57 0.16 -1.72
N ASN A 38 11.22 -1.11 -1.94
CA ASN A 38 10.28 -1.50 -2.98
C ASN A 38 8.90 -1.71 -2.34
N TYR A 39 7.85 -1.69 -3.14
CA TYR A 39 6.52 -2.04 -2.66
C TYR A 39 5.80 -3.02 -3.57
N SER A 40 4.91 -3.78 -2.95
CA SER A 40 3.85 -4.53 -3.62
C SER A 40 2.52 -4.06 -3.04
N SER A 41 1.54 -3.82 -3.91
CA SER A 41 0.19 -3.40 -3.55
C SER A 41 -0.83 -4.27 -4.26
N VAL A 42 -1.84 -4.70 -3.52
CA VAL A 42 -2.93 -5.54 -4.00
C VAL A 42 -4.24 -4.87 -3.62
N LYS A 43 -5.13 -4.74 -4.59
CA LYS A 43 -6.51 -4.32 -4.40
C LYS A 43 -7.42 -5.48 -4.79
N ARG A 44 -8.32 -5.88 -3.89
CA ARG A 44 -9.30 -6.94 -4.12
C ARG A 44 -10.70 -6.37 -4.11
N VAL A 45 -11.36 -6.48 -5.25
CA VAL A 45 -12.81 -6.29 -5.37
C VAL A 45 -13.48 -7.63 -5.08
N SER A 46 -14.62 -7.57 -4.39
CA SER A 46 -15.49 -8.73 -4.18
C SER A 46 -16.94 -8.26 -4.12
N CYS A 47 -17.90 -9.18 -4.09
CA CYS A 47 -19.33 -8.83 -4.02
C CYS A 47 -19.67 -7.84 -2.90
N GLY A 48 -18.99 -7.90 -1.76
CA GLY A 48 -19.19 -7.00 -0.63
C GLY A 48 -18.60 -5.59 -0.79
N THR A 49 -17.88 -5.31 -1.88
CA THR A 49 -17.25 -4.00 -2.12
C THR A 49 -17.86 -3.23 -3.29
N HIS A 50 -18.82 -3.83 -4.01
CA HIS A 50 -19.45 -3.24 -5.20
C HIS A 50 -20.27 -2.00 -4.88
N GLU A 51 -21.14 -2.07 -3.88
CA GLU A 51 -22.07 -0.97 -3.54
C GLU A 51 -21.33 0.30 -3.13
N GLN A 52 -20.19 0.16 -2.45
CA GLN A 52 -19.35 1.29 -2.02
C GLN A 52 -18.30 1.67 -3.08
N ASN A 53 -18.27 0.99 -4.23
CA ASN A 53 -17.25 1.16 -5.27
C ASN A 53 -15.83 1.18 -4.67
N THR A 54 -15.52 0.19 -3.83
CA THR A 54 -14.28 0.10 -3.07
C THR A 54 -13.55 -1.22 -3.33
N ALA A 55 -12.30 -1.32 -2.85
CA ALA A 55 -11.55 -2.57 -2.80
C ALA A 55 -10.83 -2.68 -1.45
N MET A 56 -10.71 -3.91 -0.96
CA MET A 56 -9.75 -4.22 0.10
C MET A 56 -8.34 -3.95 -0.42
N LEU A 57 -7.51 -3.30 0.39
CA LEU A 57 -6.17 -2.87 0.01
C LEU A 57 -5.12 -3.44 0.96
N TRP A 58 -4.07 -4.01 0.37
CA TRP A 58 -2.84 -4.41 1.04
C TRP A 58 -1.67 -3.73 0.36
N ILE A 59 -0.82 -3.05 1.11
CA ILE A 59 0.46 -2.53 0.62
C ILE A 59 1.55 -3.06 1.54
N THR A 60 2.63 -3.63 1.00
CA THR A 60 3.82 -3.93 1.80
C THR A 60 5.02 -3.21 1.22
N LEU A 61 5.71 -2.46 2.07
CA LEU A 61 6.99 -1.82 1.80
C LEU A 61 8.11 -2.76 2.25
N PHE A 62 9.09 -3.01 1.39
CA PHE A 62 10.28 -3.83 1.64
C PHE A 62 11.51 -2.93 1.59
N PHE A 63 12.07 -2.57 2.75
CA PHE A 63 13.16 -1.61 2.85
C PHE A 63 14.48 -2.22 2.38
N LEU A 64 15.28 -1.44 1.63
CA LEU A 64 16.45 -1.96 0.88
C LEU A 64 17.61 -2.50 1.75
N LYS A 65 17.53 -2.38 3.08
CA LYS A 65 18.55 -2.87 4.02
C LYS A 65 18.05 -4.13 4.73
N GLY A 66 18.96 -5.07 4.96
CA GLY A 66 18.68 -6.33 5.65
C GLY A 66 18.49 -7.52 4.71
N ARG A 67 18.69 -8.72 5.25
CA ARG A 67 18.39 -10.01 4.61
C ARG A 67 17.82 -10.96 5.69
N PRO A 68 16.50 -11.17 5.78
CA PRO A 68 15.45 -10.62 4.91
C PRO A 68 15.29 -9.08 5.04
N PRO A 69 14.68 -8.41 4.05
CA PRO A 69 14.33 -6.99 4.16
C PRO A 69 13.41 -6.74 5.35
N GLU A 70 13.68 -5.67 6.11
CA GLU A 70 12.68 -5.14 7.04
C GLU A 70 11.45 -4.64 6.25
N ASN A 71 10.26 -4.79 6.80
CA ASN A 71 9.02 -4.52 6.10
C ASN A 71 7.98 -3.74 6.93
N MET A 72 7.05 -3.13 6.22
CA MET A 72 5.87 -2.49 6.79
C MET A 72 4.67 -2.80 5.89
N THR A 73 3.65 -3.44 6.44
CA THR A 73 2.40 -3.78 5.77
C THR A 73 1.30 -2.85 6.23
N LEU A 74 0.55 -2.33 5.27
CA LEU A 74 -0.57 -1.42 5.43
C LEU A 74 -1.83 -2.11 4.91
N HIS A 75 -2.88 -2.14 5.73
CA HIS A 75 -4.20 -2.64 5.32
C HIS A 75 -5.21 -1.50 5.32
N GLY A 76 -6.13 -1.53 4.37
CA GLY A 76 -7.16 -0.52 4.29
C GLY A 76 -8.12 -0.70 3.13
N ALA A 77 -8.60 0.43 2.62
CA ALA A 77 -9.55 0.50 1.52
C ALA A 77 -9.04 1.42 0.41
N HIS A 78 -9.35 1.05 -0.83
CA HIS A 78 -9.22 1.91 -2.00
C HIS A 78 -10.61 2.35 -2.45
N ASP A 79 -10.83 3.65 -2.62
CA ASP A 79 -12.06 4.20 -3.19
C ASP A 79 -11.86 4.46 -4.68
N PHE A 80 -12.62 3.77 -5.53
CA PHE A 80 -12.52 3.93 -6.98
C PHE A 80 -13.11 5.26 -7.47
N ASN A 81 -13.92 5.97 -6.68
CA ASN A 81 -14.48 7.27 -7.08
C ASN A 81 -13.41 8.37 -7.05
N SER A 82 -12.62 8.43 -5.97
CA SER A 82 -11.56 9.43 -5.82
C SER A 82 -10.16 8.94 -6.21
N GLY A 83 -9.98 7.62 -6.31
CA GLY A 83 -8.65 6.99 -6.41
C GLY A 83 -7.84 7.05 -5.11
N GLY A 84 -8.43 7.55 -4.01
CA GLY A 84 -7.78 7.65 -2.71
C GLY A 84 -7.68 6.30 -2.00
N GLU A 85 -6.70 6.20 -1.11
CA GLU A 85 -6.53 5.03 -0.25
C GLU A 85 -6.36 5.46 1.22
N ILE A 86 -7.00 4.72 2.13
CA ILE A 86 -6.94 4.97 3.57
C ILE A 86 -6.81 3.66 4.34
N GLY A 87 -6.20 3.71 5.52
CA GLY A 87 -6.12 2.56 6.41
C GLY A 87 -5.11 2.75 7.53
N SER A 88 -4.46 1.67 7.93
CA SER A 88 -3.40 1.72 8.95
C SER A 88 -2.26 0.76 8.67
N VAL A 89 -1.12 0.98 9.31
CA VAL A 89 -0.03 0.00 9.37
C VAL A 89 -0.49 -1.18 10.21
N SER A 90 -0.73 -2.33 9.58
CA SER A 90 -1.27 -3.53 10.21
C SER A 90 -0.18 -4.44 10.78
N ALA A 91 1.01 -4.42 10.19
CA ALA A 91 2.17 -5.18 10.66
C ALA A 91 3.47 -4.50 10.23
N ALA A 92 4.53 -4.64 11.02
CA ALA A 92 5.85 -4.13 10.65
C ALA A 92 6.95 -4.91 11.38
N SER A 93 8.15 -4.94 10.80
CA SER A 93 9.35 -5.44 11.48
C SER A 93 9.70 -4.55 12.69
N SER A 94 10.58 -5.03 13.57
CA SER A 94 10.89 -4.37 14.85
C SER A 94 11.41 -2.94 14.67
N ALA A 95 12.20 -2.67 13.62
CA ALA A 95 12.70 -1.32 13.31
C ALA A 95 11.58 -0.30 13.03
N PHE A 96 10.39 -0.78 12.67
CA PHE A 96 9.23 0.02 12.28
C PHE A 96 8.00 -0.22 13.16
N ALA A 97 8.12 -1.00 14.24
CA ALA A 97 7.00 -1.38 15.10
C ALA A 97 6.27 -0.18 15.71
N SER A 98 6.97 0.95 15.93
CA SER A 98 6.38 2.21 16.41
C SER A 98 5.39 2.86 15.41
N HIS A 99 5.27 2.31 14.20
CA HIS A 99 4.28 2.75 13.22
C HIS A 99 3.03 1.89 13.19
N ILE A 100 3.00 0.71 13.82
CA ILE A 100 1.82 -0.15 13.85
C ILE A 100 0.64 0.63 14.45
N GLY A 101 -0.52 0.54 13.79
CA GLY A 101 -1.75 1.26 14.16
C GLY A 101 -1.83 2.71 13.69
N LYS A 102 -0.73 3.31 13.21
CA LYS A 102 -0.78 4.66 12.61
C LYS A 102 -1.58 4.65 11.33
N GLN A 103 -2.30 5.74 11.10
CA GLN A 103 -3.11 5.87 9.89
C GLN A 103 -2.21 6.10 8.70
N PHE A 104 -2.63 5.60 7.54
CA PHE A 104 -2.07 6.05 6.28
C PHE A 104 -3.13 6.65 5.40
N LYS A 105 -2.68 7.55 4.54
CA LYS A 105 -3.43 8.04 3.39
C LYS A 105 -2.53 7.98 2.17
N ARG A 106 -3.05 7.49 1.05
CA ARG A 106 -2.41 7.66 -0.25
C ARG A 106 -3.31 8.48 -1.16
N VAL A 107 -2.69 9.47 -1.80
CA VAL A 107 -3.33 10.26 -2.86
C VAL A 107 -2.38 10.24 -4.05
N VAL A 108 -2.85 9.72 -5.17
CA VAL A 108 -2.03 9.48 -6.37
C VAL A 108 -0.81 8.62 -6.01
N ASN A 109 0.39 9.20 -5.97
CA ASN A 109 1.64 8.53 -5.66
C ASN A 109 2.19 8.87 -4.27
N THR A 110 1.54 9.76 -3.52
CA THR A 110 2.06 10.19 -2.21
C THR A 110 1.41 9.37 -1.11
N LEU A 111 2.24 8.63 -0.38
CA LEU A 111 1.85 7.87 0.80
C LEU A 111 2.29 8.63 2.06
N THR A 112 1.35 8.96 2.93
CA THR A 112 1.61 9.57 4.24
C THR A 112 1.18 8.63 5.35
N ILE A 113 2.01 8.47 6.37
CA ILE A 113 1.73 7.66 7.57
C ILE A 113 1.90 8.56 8.80
N ALA A 114 0.85 8.72 9.60
CA ALA A 114 0.84 9.62 10.77
C ALA A 114 0.09 9.01 11.96
#